data_AF-A0A7J0CVW4-F1
#
_entry.id   AF-A0A7J0CVW4-F1
#
_cell.length_a   1.000
_cell.length_b   1.000
_cell.length_c   1.000
_cell.angle_alpha   90.00
_cell.angle_beta   90.00
_cell.angle_gamma   90.00
#
_symmetry.space_group_name_H-M   'P 1'
#
loop_
_entity.id
_entity.type
_entity.pdbx_description
1 polymer ?
#
loop_
_entity_poly.entity_id
_entity_poly.type
_entity_poly.pdbx_seq_one_letter_code
_entity_poly.pdbx_strand_id
1 'polypeptide(L)'
;MSVSAVRYVVPQGETWPEGHREDRAHEVDMAVDLVMSTGAALSLSWAMDGLNEGMAIELREPGESDADLPGDTIDVSDHVDWERFLGVDIVEISPAWHVPNDGCSEMPWAYRLGFSNKSSLVIALGAAEGEGFTYMPDELIVFFDESLAASYTIPASDTSSRG
;
A
#
# COMPACT_ATOMS: atom_id res chain seq x y z
N MET A 1 16.05 3.93 -7.55
CA MET A 1 15.28 3.13 -8.52
C MET A 1 13.96 3.85 -8.67
N SER A 2 13.67 4.37 -9.85
CA SER A 2 12.49 5.21 -10.06
C SER A 2 11.26 4.38 -10.38
N VAL A 3 10.12 4.78 -9.86
CA VAL A 3 8.83 4.15 -10.19
C VAL A 3 8.48 4.48 -11.64
N SER A 4 8.14 3.47 -12.43
CA SER A 4 7.81 3.60 -13.86
C SER A 4 6.35 3.29 -14.16
N ALA A 5 5.72 2.42 -13.36
CA ALA A 5 4.30 2.14 -13.43
C ALA A 5 3.80 1.74 -12.04
N VAL A 6 2.49 1.85 -11.84
CA VAL A 6 1.80 1.40 -10.62
C VAL A 6 0.61 0.54 -10.99
N ARG A 7 0.45 -0.56 -10.28
CA ARG A 7 -0.64 -1.49 -10.48
C ARG A 7 -1.34 -1.79 -9.17
N TYR A 8 -2.65 -1.91 -9.23
CA TYR A 8 -3.44 -2.51 -8.16
C TYR A 8 -3.75 -3.95 -8.49
N VAL A 9 -3.67 -4.80 -7.47
CA VAL A 9 -4.08 -6.19 -7.57
C VAL A 9 -5.48 -6.31 -6.99
N VAL A 10 -6.39 -6.84 -7.80
CA VAL A 10 -7.80 -7.05 -7.49
C VAL A 10 -8.13 -8.54 -7.61
N PRO A 11 -9.24 -9.01 -7.01
CA PRO A 11 -9.68 -10.39 -7.18
C PRO A 11 -9.86 -10.76 -8.66
N GLN A 12 -9.66 -12.04 -9.00
CA GLN A 12 -9.72 -12.48 -10.39
C GLN A 12 -11.08 -12.19 -11.04
N GLY A 13 -11.05 -11.58 -12.23
CA GLY A 13 -12.23 -11.20 -13.00
C GLY A 13 -12.92 -9.93 -12.50
N GLU A 14 -12.41 -9.29 -11.44
CA GLU A 14 -12.88 -7.99 -10.98
C GLU A 14 -12.15 -6.85 -11.70
N THR A 15 -12.74 -5.67 -11.62
CA THR A 15 -12.09 -4.41 -11.99
C THR A 15 -11.86 -3.59 -10.73
N TRP A 16 -11.03 -2.56 -10.81
CA TRP A 16 -10.96 -1.57 -9.75
C TRP A 16 -11.98 -0.45 -10.02
N PRO A 17 -13.12 -0.40 -9.31
CA PRO A 17 -14.16 0.60 -9.55
C PRO A 17 -13.72 1.92 -8.93
N GLU A 18 -12.80 2.66 -9.57
CA GLU A 18 -12.32 4.00 -9.17
C GLU A 18 -12.63 4.33 -7.70
N GLY A 19 -11.93 3.65 -6.78
CA GLY A 19 -12.13 3.76 -5.32
C GLY A 19 -11.68 5.11 -4.75
N HIS A 20 -11.78 6.17 -5.56
CA HIS A 20 -11.38 7.52 -5.22
C HIS A 20 -12.33 8.10 -4.19
N ARG A 21 -11.80 8.40 -3.00
CA ARG A 21 -12.40 9.43 -2.14
C ARG A 21 -11.87 10.80 -2.56
N GLU A 22 -12.69 11.83 -2.41
CA GLU A 22 -12.28 13.23 -2.65
C GLU A 22 -11.03 13.64 -1.84
N ASP A 23 -10.71 12.86 -0.80
CA ASP A 23 -9.58 13.06 0.12
C ASP A 23 -8.22 12.53 -0.38
N ARG A 24 -8.10 12.15 -1.66
CA ARG A 24 -6.86 11.60 -2.24
C ARG A 24 -6.38 10.34 -1.51
N ALA A 25 -7.29 9.39 -1.37
CA ALA A 25 -6.99 8.05 -0.91
C ALA A 25 -7.71 7.03 -1.77
N HIS A 26 -7.05 5.90 -2.04
CA HIS A 26 -7.60 4.80 -2.82
C HIS A 26 -7.71 3.56 -1.95
N GLU A 27 -8.86 2.90 -2.00
CA GLU A 27 -9.04 1.54 -1.47
C GLU A 27 -8.52 0.52 -2.49
N VAL A 28 -7.84 -0.53 -2.03
CA VAL A 28 -7.23 -1.57 -2.86
C VAL A 28 -7.43 -2.93 -2.19
N ASP A 29 -7.97 -3.88 -2.94
CA ASP A 29 -8.42 -5.17 -2.39
C ASP A 29 -7.29 -6.09 -1.94
N MET A 30 -6.19 -6.16 -2.71
CA MET A 30 -5.18 -7.22 -2.49
C MET A 30 -3.76 -6.68 -2.32
N ALA A 31 -3.26 -5.96 -3.32
CA ALA A 31 -1.87 -5.49 -3.31
C ALA A 31 -1.67 -4.24 -4.15
N VAL A 32 -0.60 -3.50 -3.82
CA VAL A 32 -0.09 -2.37 -4.58
C VAL A 32 1.29 -2.72 -5.11
N ASP A 33 1.44 -2.70 -6.42
CA ASP A 33 2.68 -2.99 -7.12
C ASP A 33 3.29 -1.71 -7.70
N LEU A 34 4.45 -1.32 -7.19
CA LEU A 34 5.26 -0.24 -7.73
C LEU A 34 6.32 -0.83 -8.66
N VAL A 35 6.12 -0.72 -9.97
CA VAL A 35 7.05 -1.24 -10.98
C VAL A 35 8.17 -0.25 -11.21
N MET A 36 9.40 -0.64 -10.90
CA MET A 36 10.59 0.16 -11.06
C MET A 36 11.02 0.23 -12.54
N SER A 37 11.76 1.28 -12.90
CA SER A 37 12.30 1.49 -14.24
C SER A 37 13.23 0.37 -14.73
N THR A 38 13.71 -0.48 -13.82
CA THR A 38 14.52 -1.66 -14.09
C THR A 38 13.68 -2.88 -14.50
N GLY A 39 12.36 -2.82 -14.34
CA GLY A 39 11.44 -3.95 -14.47
C GLY A 39 11.22 -4.74 -13.18
N ALA A 40 11.93 -4.42 -12.09
CA ALA A 40 11.64 -4.96 -10.77
C ALA A 40 10.31 -4.40 -10.23
N ALA A 41 9.65 -5.08 -9.30
CA ALA A 41 8.43 -4.57 -8.68
C ALA A 41 8.50 -4.66 -7.16
N LEU A 42 8.16 -3.56 -6.48
CA LEU A 42 7.94 -3.56 -5.03
C LEU A 42 6.44 -3.77 -4.79
N SER A 43 6.09 -4.93 -4.24
CA SER A 43 4.71 -5.31 -3.93
C SER A 43 4.43 -5.12 -2.45
N LEU A 44 3.30 -4.51 -2.14
CA LEU A 44 2.77 -4.36 -0.78
C LEU A 44 1.39 -5.00 -0.74
N SER A 45 1.21 -6.00 0.11
CA SER A 45 -0.03 -6.78 0.21
C SER A 45 -0.39 -7.01 1.67
N TRP A 46 -1.68 -7.17 1.96
CA TRP A 46 -2.04 -7.72 3.26
C TRP A 46 -1.65 -9.21 3.32
N ALA A 47 -1.29 -9.68 4.50
CA ALA A 47 -0.90 -11.06 4.72
C ALA A 47 -1.41 -11.54 6.07
N MET A 48 -1.76 -12.83 6.13
CA MET A 48 -2.03 -13.53 7.38
C MET A 48 -1.13 -14.75 7.50
N ASP A 49 -0.24 -14.74 8.50
CA ASP A 49 0.53 -15.91 8.91
C ASP A 49 -0.01 -16.48 10.24
N GLY A 50 -0.96 -17.41 10.10
CA GLY A 50 -1.67 -17.99 11.24
C GLY A 50 -2.60 -16.98 11.92
N LEU A 51 -2.19 -16.47 13.08
CA LEU A 51 -2.89 -15.44 13.86
C LEU A 51 -2.19 -14.07 13.82
N ASN A 52 -1.18 -13.93 12.95
CA ASN A 52 -0.48 -12.68 12.75
C ASN A 52 -0.96 -12.06 11.43
N GLU A 53 -1.94 -11.16 11.52
CA GLU A 53 -2.24 -10.24 10.43
C GLU A 53 -1.20 -9.13 10.33
N GLY A 54 -0.96 -8.66 9.11
CA GLY A 54 -0.01 -7.60 8.85
C GLY A 54 0.08 -7.28 7.36
N MET A 55 0.95 -6.33 7.03
CA MET A 55 1.29 -6.01 5.66
C MET A 55 2.64 -6.64 5.31
N ALA A 56 2.66 -7.38 4.22
CA ALA A 56 3.87 -7.90 3.60
C ALA A 56 4.45 -6.87 2.60
N ILE A 57 5.77 -6.90 2.45
CA ILE A 57 6.50 -6.14 1.44
C ILE A 57 7.49 -7.06 0.75
N GLU A 58 7.40 -7.14 -0.58
CA GLU A 58 8.21 -8.04 -1.39
C GLU A 58 8.84 -7.29 -2.57
N LEU A 59 10.10 -7.59 -2.88
CA LEU A 59 10.77 -7.08 -4.06
C LEU A 59 10.92 -8.21 -5.08
N ARG A 60 10.19 -8.10 -6.18
CA ARG A 60 10.26 -9.01 -7.32
C ARG A 60 11.35 -8.58 -8.29
N GLU A 61 12.13 -9.54 -8.77
CA GLU A 61 13.21 -9.28 -9.72
C GLU A 61 12.68 -9.01 -11.14
N PRO A 62 13.43 -8.27 -11.97
CA PRO A 62 13.05 -8.03 -13.36
C PRO A 62 12.84 -9.34 -14.14
N GLY A 63 11.65 -9.50 -14.72
CA GLY A 63 11.31 -10.67 -15.53
C GLY A 63 10.76 -11.86 -14.74
N GLU A 64 10.61 -11.73 -13.42
CA GLU A 64 9.75 -12.64 -12.66
C GLU A 64 8.30 -12.49 -13.12
N SER A 65 7.59 -13.62 -13.14
CA SER A 65 6.22 -13.68 -13.62
C SER A 65 5.27 -12.99 -12.64
N ASP A 66 4.24 -12.33 -13.17
CA ASP A 66 3.09 -11.86 -12.38
C ASP A 66 2.16 -13.03 -11.96
N ALA A 67 2.46 -14.27 -12.37
CA ALA A 67 1.64 -15.46 -12.06
C ALA A 67 1.57 -15.80 -10.57
N ASP A 68 2.51 -15.31 -9.76
CA ASP A 68 2.52 -15.51 -8.30
C ASP A 68 1.75 -14.40 -7.56
N LEU A 69 1.22 -13.40 -8.27
CA LEU A 69 0.35 -12.39 -7.66
C LEU A 69 -0.99 -13.02 -7.24
N PRO A 70 -1.59 -12.53 -6.15
CA PRO A 70 -2.79 -13.12 -5.59
C PRO A 70 -4.07 -12.83 -6.41
N GLY A 71 -3.98 -12.05 -7.49
CA GLY A 71 -5.12 -11.61 -8.29
C GLY A 71 -4.73 -10.99 -9.64
N ASP A 72 -5.70 -10.37 -10.30
CA ASP A 72 -5.50 -9.68 -11.58
C ASP A 72 -4.90 -8.28 -11.34
N THR A 73 -4.06 -7.82 -12.27
CA THR A 73 -3.42 -6.50 -12.18
C THR A 73 -4.15 -5.45 -13.03
N ILE A 74 -4.38 -4.29 -12.44
CA ILE A 74 -4.94 -3.11 -13.09
C ILE A 74 -3.89 -1.99 -13.07
N ASP A 75 -3.48 -1.52 -14.25
CA ASP A 75 -2.56 -0.39 -14.37
C ASP A 75 -3.30 0.90 -14.00
N VAL A 76 -2.80 1.60 -12.98
CA VAL A 76 -3.35 2.87 -12.47
C VAL A 76 -2.35 4.02 -12.63
N SER A 77 -1.29 3.82 -13.41
CA SER A 77 -0.22 4.81 -13.62
C SER A 77 -0.74 6.13 -14.18
N ASP A 78 -1.76 6.07 -15.05
CA ASP A 78 -2.34 7.25 -15.68
C ASP A 78 -3.28 8.04 -14.73
N HIS A 79 -3.49 7.58 -13.49
CA HIS A 79 -4.31 8.31 -12.52
C HIS A 79 -3.57 9.55 -11.97
N VAL A 80 -4.29 10.68 -11.85
CA VAL A 80 -3.71 11.99 -11.48
C VAL A 80 -2.97 11.99 -10.14
N ASP A 81 -3.42 11.19 -9.18
CA ASP A 81 -2.78 11.10 -7.86
C ASP A 81 -1.38 10.45 -7.91
N TRP A 82 -1.11 9.62 -8.94
CA TRP A 82 0.17 8.94 -9.14
C TRP A 82 1.21 9.78 -9.90
N GLU A 83 0.79 10.83 -10.62
CA GLU A 83 1.66 11.64 -11.50
C GLU A 83 2.96 12.11 -10.82
N ARG A 84 2.88 12.51 -9.55
CA ARG A 84 4.04 13.04 -8.80
C ARG A 84 5.02 11.97 -8.30
N PHE A 85 4.67 10.70 -8.38
CA PHE A 85 5.49 9.57 -7.93
C PHE A 85 6.15 8.83 -9.09
N LEU A 86 5.56 8.91 -10.29
CA LEU A 86 6.13 8.35 -11.51
C LEU A 86 7.43 9.08 -11.93
N GLY A 87 8.41 8.31 -12.36
CA GLY A 87 9.76 8.76 -12.69
C GLY A 87 10.63 9.12 -11.48
N VAL A 88 10.13 8.97 -10.26
CA VAL A 88 10.81 9.40 -9.02
C VAL A 88 11.36 8.21 -8.25
N ASP A 89 12.57 8.37 -7.72
CA ASP A 89 13.22 7.34 -6.90
C ASP A 89 12.58 7.21 -5.52
N ILE A 90 12.31 5.97 -5.09
CA ILE A 90 12.08 5.66 -3.68
C ILE A 90 13.44 5.72 -2.98
N VAL A 91 13.53 6.53 -1.92
CA VAL A 91 14.76 6.75 -1.15
C VAL A 91 14.62 6.35 0.32
N GLU A 92 13.40 6.14 0.79
CA GLU A 92 13.10 5.76 2.17
C GLU A 92 11.86 4.85 2.21
N ILE A 93 11.89 3.82 3.05
CA ILE A 93 10.76 2.94 3.37
C ILE A 93 10.73 2.80 4.89
N SER A 94 9.62 3.18 5.52
CA SER A 94 9.46 3.18 6.97
C SER A 94 8.19 2.42 7.37
N PRO A 95 8.29 1.30 8.10
CA PRO A 95 7.11 0.61 8.63
C PRO A 95 6.52 1.33 9.84
N ALA A 96 5.18 1.30 9.96
CA ALA A 96 4.47 1.47 11.22
C ALA A 96 4.07 0.10 11.76
N TRP A 97 4.27 -0.12 13.06
CA TRP A 97 4.14 -1.43 13.70
C TRP A 97 2.89 -1.50 14.58
N HIS A 98 2.34 -2.70 14.71
CA HIS A 98 1.27 -3.00 15.65
C HIS A 98 1.47 -4.39 16.23
N VAL A 99 0.78 -4.67 17.34
CA VAL A 99 0.68 -6.03 17.89
C VAL A 99 -0.70 -6.56 17.52
N PRO A 100 -0.81 -7.52 16.57
CA PRO A 100 -2.09 -7.99 16.06
C PRO A 100 -3.02 -8.52 17.17
N ASN A 101 -2.46 -9.35 18.04
CA ASN A 101 -3.15 -9.98 19.17
C ASN A 101 -2.20 -10.15 20.36
N ASP A 102 -2.77 -10.27 21.57
CA ASP A 102 -2.00 -10.52 22.80
C ASP A 102 -1.13 -11.78 22.64
N GLY A 103 0.19 -11.61 22.73
CA GLY A 103 1.17 -12.69 22.59
C GLY A 103 1.69 -12.92 21.18
N CYS A 104 1.21 -12.17 20.17
CA CYS A 104 1.80 -12.14 18.84
C CYS A 104 3.05 -11.25 18.79
N SER A 105 3.86 -11.43 17.75
CA SER A 105 4.99 -10.54 17.46
C SER A 105 4.50 -9.26 16.78
N GLU A 106 5.27 -8.18 16.87
CA GLU A 106 4.97 -6.96 16.14
C GLU A 106 4.97 -7.21 14.63
N MET A 107 3.92 -6.75 13.95
CA MET A 107 3.77 -6.83 12.51
C MET A 107 3.60 -5.43 11.91
N PRO A 108 4.17 -5.16 10.72
CA PRO A 108 3.88 -3.93 9.99
C PRO A 108 2.38 -3.87 9.65
N TRP A 109 1.75 -2.72 9.81
CA TRP A 109 0.39 -2.47 9.29
C TRP A 109 0.34 -1.30 8.32
N ALA A 110 1.39 -0.48 8.28
CA ALA A 110 1.55 0.60 7.31
C ALA A 110 3.01 0.70 6.86
N TYR A 111 3.23 1.18 5.65
CA TYR A 111 4.53 1.52 5.09
C TYR A 111 4.45 2.92 4.51
N ARG A 112 5.30 3.80 5.01
CA ARG A 112 5.57 5.11 4.41
C ARG A 112 6.71 4.99 3.42
N LEU A 113 6.46 5.40 2.18
CA LEU A 113 7.45 5.49 1.12
C LEU A 113 7.85 6.96 0.94
N GLY A 114 9.13 7.27 1.11
CA GLY A 114 9.72 8.58 0.84
C GLY A 114 10.39 8.60 -0.53
N PHE A 115 10.12 9.66 -1.30
CA PHE A 115 10.60 9.82 -2.67
C PHE A 115 11.65 10.94 -2.78
N SER A 116 12.52 10.87 -3.78
CA SER A 116 13.62 11.83 -3.98
C SER A 116 13.16 13.26 -4.26
N ASN A 117 11.93 13.45 -4.74
CA ASN A 117 11.29 14.76 -4.89
C ASN A 117 10.68 15.31 -3.59
N LYS A 118 10.94 14.66 -2.44
CA LYS A 118 10.41 14.96 -1.10
C LYS A 118 8.91 14.71 -0.91
N SER A 119 8.24 14.13 -1.91
CA SER A 119 6.89 13.61 -1.68
C SER A 119 6.96 12.33 -0.84
N SER A 120 5.82 12.00 -0.22
CA SER A 120 5.66 10.71 0.43
C SER A 120 4.28 10.13 0.16
N LEU A 121 4.21 8.81 0.24
CA LEU A 121 3.02 7.98 0.09
C LEU A 121 2.94 7.07 1.31
N VAL A 122 1.74 6.79 1.80
CA VAL A 122 1.53 5.75 2.80
C VAL A 122 0.59 4.68 2.24
N ILE A 123 0.95 3.42 2.40
CA ILE A 123 0.08 2.28 2.15
C ILE A 123 -0.17 1.64 3.51
N ALA A 124 -1.42 1.38 3.86
CA ALA A 124 -1.78 0.84 5.17
C ALA A 124 -2.94 -0.14 5.07
N LEU A 125 -3.04 -1.05 6.04
CA LEU A 125 -4.21 -1.89 6.22
C LEU A 125 -5.42 -1.03 6.60
N GLY A 126 -6.53 -1.21 5.90
CA GLY A 126 -7.77 -0.49 6.17
C GLY A 126 -8.76 -0.50 5.02
N ALA A 127 -9.97 -0.04 5.35
CA ALA A 127 -11.08 0.11 4.43
C ALA A 127 -11.70 1.51 4.59
N ALA A 128 -12.35 1.99 3.53
CA ALA A 128 -13.19 3.19 3.59
C ALA A 128 -14.48 2.88 4.38
N GLU A 129 -14.75 3.66 5.43
CA GLU A 129 -15.99 3.52 6.21
C GLU A 129 -16.59 4.91 6.50
N GLY A 130 -17.85 5.12 6.13
CA GLY A 130 -18.55 6.39 6.38
C GLY A 130 -17.86 7.56 5.67
N GLU A 131 -17.36 8.55 6.42
CA GLU A 131 -16.55 9.69 5.92
C GLU A 131 -15.04 9.52 6.17
N GLY A 132 -14.59 8.38 6.71
CA GLY A 132 -13.20 8.16 7.09
C GLY A 132 -12.68 6.78 6.74
N PHE A 133 -11.73 6.32 7.54
CA PHE A 133 -11.06 5.03 7.35
C PHE A 133 -11.12 4.23 8.64
N THR A 134 -11.28 2.93 8.48
CA THR A 134 -11.34 1.97 9.58
C THR A 134 -10.29 0.92 9.37
N TYR A 135 -9.78 0.36 10.47
CA TYR A 135 -8.83 -0.74 10.38
C TYR A 135 -9.53 -1.99 9.84
N MET A 136 -8.96 -2.53 8.77
CA MET A 136 -9.40 -3.73 8.09
C MET A 136 -8.16 -4.49 7.64
N PRO A 137 -7.91 -5.71 8.14
CA PRO A 137 -6.65 -6.41 7.91
C PRO A 137 -6.55 -7.10 6.54
N ASP A 138 -7.63 -7.17 5.77
CA ASP A 138 -7.74 -7.81 4.45
C ASP A 138 -8.02 -6.81 3.31
N GLU A 139 -7.82 -5.51 3.57
CA GLU A 139 -7.91 -4.44 2.57
C GLU A 139 -6.78 -3.43 2.78
N LEU A 140 -6.43 -2.70 1.73
CA LEU A 140 -5.39 -1.67 1.75
C LEU A 140 -5.97 -0.30 1.42
N ILE A 141 -5.41 0.74 2.05
CA ILE A 141 -5.60 2.12 1.65
C ILE A 141 -4.26 2.70 1.21
N VAL A 142 -4.28 3.36 0.05
CA VAL A 142 -3.18 4.19 -0.45
C VAL A 142 -3.49 5.65 -0.16
N PHE A 143 -2.75 6.25 0.77
CA PHE A 143 -2.85 7.66 1.14
C PHE A 143 -1.85 8.51 0.35
N PHE A 144 -2.37 9.42 -0.47
CA PHE A 144 -1.58 10.41 -1.21
C PHE A 144 -1.50 11.76 -0.50
N ASP A 145 -2.32 11.97 0.52
CA ASP A 145 -2.30 13.13 1.40
C ASP A 145 -1.62 12.82 2.74
N GLU A 146 -0.61 13.63 3.09
CA GLU A 146 0.18 13.41 4.30
C GLU A 146 -0.58 13.67 5.60
N SER A 147 -1.55 14.59 5.57
CA SER A 147 -2.34 14.94 6.75
C SER A 147 -3.36 13.85 7.05
N LEU A 148 -3.94 13.27 5.99
CA LEU A 148 -4.84 12.13 6.09
C LEU A 148 -4.14 10.90 6.66
N ALA A 149 -2.98 10.55 6.10
CA ALA A 149 -2.14 9.47 6.63
C ALA A 149 -1.75 9.70 8.09
N ALA A 150 -1.36 10.92 8.46
CA ALA A 150 -0.99 11.25 9.84
C ALA A 150 -2.17 11.13 10.84
N SER A 151 -3.40 11.34 10.36
CA SER A 151 -4.61 11.20 11.19
C SER A 151 -5.08 9.76 11.36
N TYR A 152 -4.62 8.85 10.49
CA TYR A 152 -5.01 7.45 10.52
C TYR A 152 -4.12 6.67 11.48
N THR A 153 -4.74 6.16 12.54
CA THR A 153 -4.12 5.36 13.61
C THR A 153 -5.05 4.21 13.96
N ILE A 154 -4.48 3.05 14.26
CA ILE A 154 -5.24 1.87 14.66
C ILE A 154 -5.12 1.65 16.18
N PRO A 155 -6.12 1.07 16.86
CA PRO A 155 -6.07 0.86 18.30
C PRO A 155 -4.88 0.00 18.79
N ALA A 156 -4.37 -0.88 17.93
CA ALA A 156 -3.28 -1.79 18.21
C ALA A 156 -1.86 -1.21 17.97
N SER A 157 -1.77 0.07 17.62
CA SER A 157 -0.51 0.76 17.33
C SER A 157 -0.37 2.03 18.17
N ASP A 158 0.85 2.28 18.66
CA ASP A 158 1.18 3.51 19.38
C ASP A 158 1.51 4.69 18.45
N THR A 159 1.59 4.47 17.14
CA THR A 159 1.92 5.50 16.14
C THR A 159 0.89 5.58 15.02
N SER A 160 0.92 6.67 14.26
CA SER A 160 0.10 6.81 13.06
C SER A 160 0.62 5.93 11.92
N SER A 161 -0.14 5.83 10.83
CA SER A 161 0.26 5.11 9.62
C SER A 161 1.58 5.63 8.98
N ARG A 162 2.08 6.79 9.42
CA ARG A 162 3.39 7.33 9.00
C ARG A 162 4.61 6.71 9.69
N GLY A 163 4.40 5.94 10.77
CA GLY A 163 5.48 5.47 11.65
C GLY A 163 5.78 6.44 12.78
#